data_AF-A0A3S2V4Q8-F1
#
_entry.id   AF-A0A3S2V4Q8-F1
#
_cell.length_a   1.000
_cell.length_b   1.000
_cell.length_c   1.000
_cell.angle_alpha   90.00
_cell.angle_beta   90.00
_cell.angle_gamma   90.00
#
_symmetry.space_group_name_H-M   'P 1'
#
loop_
_entity.id
_entity.type
_entity.pdbx_description
1 polymer ?
#
loop_
_entity_poly.entity_id
_entity_poly.type
_entity_poly.pdbx_seq_one_letter_code
_entity_poly.pdbx_strand_id
1 'polypeptide(L)'
;MVLDVLPATFPWVRYLPAHEVREFSVELVDALGAATSLDNTAGVAQLLTEWRHTAEVHADPELYAALTTDSGEDYGPVPEPGTAA
;
A
#
# COMPACT_ATOMS: atom_id res chain seq x y z
N MET A 1 -17.15 7.93 11.98
CA MET A 1 -17.80 8.13 10.65
C MET A 1 -16.78 7.74 9.58
N VAL A 2 -17.05 6.68 8.81
CA VAL A 2 -16.16 5.91 7.89
C VAL A 2 -14.90 5.30 8.54
N LEU A 3 -14.06 6.08 9.24
CA LEU A 3 -12.81 5.58 9.85
C LEU A 3 -13.03 4.51 10.92
N ASP A 4 -14.11 4.61 11.72
CA ASP A 4 -14.44 3.60 12.73
C ASP A 4 -14.87 2.24 12.15
N VAL A 5 -15.30 2.21 10.88
CA VAL A 5 -15.81 0.99 10.23
C VAL A 5 -14.68 0.21 9.56
N LEU A 6 -13.61 0.89 9.14
CA LEU A 6 -12.51 0.25 8.40
C LEU A 6 -11.83 -0.88 9.20
N PRO A 7 -11.49 -0.74 10.49
CA PRO A 7 -10.93 -1.86 11.25
C PRO A 7 -11.88 -3.04 11.41
N ALA A 8 -13.20 -2.82 11.37
CA ALA A 8 -14.20 -3.88 11.45
C ALA A 8 -14.30 -4.66 10.14
N THR A 9 -14.21 -3.99 9.00
CA THR A 9 -14.23 -4.61 7.67
C THR A 9 -12.87 -5.18 7.27
N PHE A 10 -11.79 -4.50 7.64
CA PHE A 10 -10.41 -4.79 7.28
C PHE A 10 -9.55 -4.85 8.56
N PRO A 11 -9.49 -6.00 9.26
CA PRO A 11 -8.82 -6.11 10.56
C PRO A 11 -7.32 -5.78 10.55
N TRP A 12 -6.66 -5.82 9.39
CA TRP A 12 -5.26 -5.47 9.23
C TRP A 12 -4.99 -3.96 9.31
N VAL A 13 -6.01 -3.11 9.11
CA VAL A 13 -5.89 -1.63 9.19
C VAL A 13 -5.40 -1.17 10.56
N ARG A 14 -5.60 -1.96 11.62
CA ARG A 14 -5.11 -1.67 12.98
C ARG A 14 -3.59 -1.58 13.11
N TYR A 15 -2.85 -2.11 12.13
CA TYR A 15 -1.39 -2.05 12.10
C TYR A 15 -0.86 -0.81 11.39
N LEU A 16 -1.71 -0.08 10.66
CA LEU A 16 -1.29 1.14 9.99
C LEU A 16 -1.19 2.32 10.98
N PRO A 17 -0.19 3.20 10.83
CA PRO A 17 -0.16 4.47 11.53
C PRO A 17 -1.34 5.35 11.10
N ALA A 18 -1.78 6.23 12.00
CA ALA A 18 -3.03 6.98 11.83
C ALA A 18 -3.07 7.87 10.57
N HIS A 19 -1.93 8.28 10.02
CA HIS A 19 -1.87 9.06 8.79
C HIS A 19 -2.13 8.18 7.55
N GLU A 20 -1.54 6.99 7.50
CA GLU A 20 -1.76 5.99 6.45
C GLU A 20 -3.21 5.47 6.45
N VAL A 21 -3.85 5.33 7.62
CA VAL A 21 -5.29 4.99 7.67
C VAL A 21 -6.14 6.06 6.96
N ARG A 22 -5.77 7.34 7.09
CA ARG A 22 -6.47 8.44 6.42
C ARG A 22 -6.20 8.43 4.91
N GLU A 23 -4.97 8.18 4.51
CA GLU A 23 -4.56 8.06 3.10
C GLU A 23 -5.30 6.91 2.39
N PHE A 24 -5.26 5.70 2.98
CA PHE A 24 -6.02 4.55 2.53
C PHE A 24 -7.52 4.86 2.35
N SER A 25 -8.11 5.62 3.28
CA SER A 25 -9.54 5.98 3.21
C SER A 25 -9.87 6.85 2.01
N VAL A 26 -8.99 7.81 1.68
CA VAL A 26 -9.15 8.69 0.52
C VAL A 26 -9.01 7.88 -0.77
N GLU A 27 -7.94 7.09 -0.88
CA GLU A 27 -7.68 6.27 -2.08
C GLU A 27 -8.77 5.23 -2.32
N LEU A 28 -9.32 4.63 -1.25
CA LEU A 28 -10.41 3.66 -1.38
C LEU A 28 -11.68 4.29 -1.96
N VAL A 29 -12.03 5.50 -1.52
CA VAL A 29 -13.20 6.22 -2.05
C VAL A 29 -12.99 6.57 -3.53
N ASP A 30 -11.79 7.05 -3.89
CA ASP A 30 -11.46 7.40 -5.27
C ASP A 30 -11.46 6.16 -6.18
N ALA A 31 -10.87 5.05 -5.72
CA ALA A 31 -10.85 3.79 -6.47
C ALA A 31 -12.25 3.20 -6.67
N LEU A 32 -13.13 3.28 -5.67
CA LEU A 32 -14.53 2.86 -5.79
C LEU A 32 -15.31 3.74 -6.79
N GLY A 33 -15.05 5.05 -6.80
CA GLY A 33 -15.62 5.98 -7.78
C GLY A 33 -15.18 5.68 -9.21
N ALA A 34 -13.90 5.41 -9.40
CA ALA A 34 -13.34 4.99 -10.68
C ALA A 34 -13.90 3.63 -11.14
N ALA A 35 -13.98 2.66 -10.23
CA ALA A 35 -14.51 1.33 -10.52
C ALA A 35 -15.97 1.38 -10.99
N THR A 36 -16.78 2.22 -10.36
CA THR A 36 -18.18 2.44 -10.77
C THR A 36 -18.25 3.09 -12.16
N SER A 37 -17.37 4.04 -12.45
CA SER A 37 -17.34 4.75 -13.74
C SER A 37 -16.87 3.86 -14.89
N LEU A 38 -15.98 2.92 -14.61
CA LEU A 38 -15.35 2.02 -15.58
C LEU A 38 -16.02 0.63 -15.64
N ASP A 39 -17.03 0.38 -14.80
CA ASP A 39 -17.63 -0.94 -14.55
C ASP A 39 -16.56 -2.03 -14.31
N ASN A 40 -15.53 -1.70 -13.52
CA ASN A 40 -14.36 -2.54 -13.32
C ASN A 40 -13.78 -2.38 -11.92
N THR A 41 -13.79 -3.46 -11.12
CA THR A 41 -13.33 -3.45 -9.72
C THR A 41 -11.86 -3.87 -9.54
N ALA A 42 -11.12 -4.15 -10.61
CA ALA A 42 -9.75 -4.64 -10.53
C ALA A 42 -8.83 -3.68 -9.77
N GLY A 43 -8.98 -2.36 -9.99
CA GLY A 43 -8.19 -1.34 -9.28
C GLY A 43 -8.44 -1.32 -7.78
N VAL A 44 -9.68 -1.55 -7.33
CA VAL A 44 -10.03 -1.61 -5.91
C VAL A 44 -9.40 -2.85 -5.25
N ALA A 45 -9.45 -4.00 -5.93
CA ALA A 45 -8.84 -5.24 -5.41
C ALA A 45 -7.32 -5.12 -5.28
N GLN A 46 -6.67 -4.47 -6.26
CA GLN A 46 -5.25 -4.19 -6.23
C GLN A 46 -4.89 -3.25 -5.06
N LEU A 47 -5.63 -2.14 -4.93
CA LEU A 47 -5.46 -1.18 -3.83
C LEU A 47 -5.55 -1.85 -2.45
N LEU A 48 -6.56 -2.69 -2.24
CA LEU A 48 -6.72 -3.43 -0.98
C LEU A 48 -5.55 -4.37 -0.69
N THR A 49 -4.94 -4.95 -1.73
CA THR A 49 -3.79 -5.85 -1.60
C THR A 49 -2.54 -5.06 -1.21
N GLU A 50 -2.30 -3.92 -1.86
CA GLU A 50 -1.17 -3.03 -1.58
C GLU A 50 -1.21 -2.54 -0.13
N TRP A 51 -2.35 -2.00 0.31
CA TRP A 51 -2.50 -1.52 1.68
C TRP A 51 -2.42 -2.64 2.73
N ARG A 52 -2.83 -3.86 2.40
CA ARG A 52 -2.61 -5.02 3.28
C ARG A 52 -1.12 -5.32 3.45
N HIS A 53 -0.34 -5.29 2.37
CA HIS A 53 1.11 -5.49 2.46
C HIS A 53 1.79 -4.37 3.26
N THR A 54 1.38 -3.11 3.10
CA THR A 54 1.86 -2.01 3.95
C THR A 54 1.57 -2.28 5.43
N ALA A 55 0.36 -2.75 5.75
CA ALA A 55 0.00 -3.14 7.12
C ALA A 55 0.82 -4.33 7.65
N GLU A 56 1.15 -5.31 6.80
CA GLU A 56 2.03 -6.43 7.13
C GLU A 56 3.45 -5.94 7.48
N VAL A 57 3.98 -4.95 6.75
CA VAL A 57 5.27 -4.32 7.06
C VAL A 57 5.25 -3.64 8.42
N HIS A 58 4.20 -2.88 8.75
CA HIS A 58 4.10 -2.25 10.08
C HIS A 58 3.83 -3.25 11.22
N ALA A 59 3.24 -4.40 10.91
CA ALA A 59 2.97 -5.45 11.90
C ALA A 59 4.23 -6.26 12.28
N ASP A 60 5.23 -6.30 11.42
CA ASP A 60 6.48 -7.05 11.60
C ASP A 60 7.69 -6.11 11.70
N PRO A 61 8.22 -5.87 12.92
CA PRO A 61 9.38 -5.00 13.12
C PRO A 61 10.65 -5.46 12.41
N GLU A 62 10.84 -6.77 12.21
CA GLU A 62 12.01 -7.30 11.50
C GLU A 62 11.90 -6.99 10.01
N LEU A 63 10.71 -7.18 9.42
CA LEU A 63 10.42 -6.81 8.04
C LEU A 63 10.52 -5.29 7.83
N TYR A 64 9.95 -4.49 8.74
CA TYR A 64 10.06 -3.04 8.71
C TYR A 64 11.53 -2.60 8.70
N ALA A 65 12.34 -3.15 9.61
CA ALA A 65 13.76 -2.84 9.67
C ALA A 65 14.47 -3.27 8.38
N ALA A 66 14.21 -4.47 7.87
CA ALA A 66 14.83 -4.95 6.64
C ALA A 66 14.50 -4.08 5.41
N LEU A 67 13.29 -3.52 5.32
CA LEU A 67 12.85 -2.69 4.20
C LEU A 67 13.26 -1.22 4.32
N THR A 68 13.44 -0.70 5.54
CA THR A 68 13.73 0.71 5.79
C THR A 68 15.20 1.00 6.11
N THR A 69 15.97 -0.04 6.43
CA THR A 69 17.41 0.09 6.65
C THR A 69 18.11 0.39 5.33
N ASP A 70 18.98 1.40 5.35
CA ASP A 70 19.85 1.71 4.23
C ASP A 70 20.71 0.49 3.88
N SER A 71 20.66 0.07 2.61
CA SER A 71 21.39 -1.10 2.14
C SER A 71 22.90 -0.92 2.16
N GLY A 72 23.42 0.32 2.31
CA GLY A 72 24.85 0.64 2.30
C GLY A 72 25.54 0.41 0.95
N GLU A 73 24.80 -0.04 -0.06
CA GLU A 73 25.27 -0.38 -1.39
C GLU A 73 24.52 0.47 -2.44
N ASP A 74 25.28 1.16 -3.30
CA ASP A 74 24.75 1.99 -4.40
C ASP A 74 24.20 1.15 -5.56
N TYR A 75 24.35 -0.19 -5.52
CA TYR A 75 23.97 -1.18 -6.55
C TYR A 75 24.39 -0.88 -8.01
N GLY A 76 25.19 0.17 -8.22
CA GLY A 76 25.63 0.62 -9.52
C GLY A 76 24.57 1.43 -10.28
N PRO A 77 24.98 2.09 -11.38
CA PRO A 77 24.08 2.90 -12.18
C PRO A 77 23.02 2.05 -12.89
N VAL A 78 21.78 2.53 -12.91
CA VAL A 78 20.68 1.93 -13.68
C VAL A 78 20.95 2.16 -15.17
N PRO A 79 21.12 1.10 -16.00
CA PRO A 79 21.36 1.24 -17.42
C PRO A 79 20.14 1.80 -18.15
N GLU A 80 20.37 2.49 -19.27
CA GLU A 80 19.28 3.04 -20.08
C GLU A 80 18.37 1.92 -20.63
N PRO A 81 17.04 2.14 -20.69
CA PRO A 81 16.12 1.14 -21.23
C PRO A 81 16.52 0.72 -22.64
N GLY A 82 16.76 -0.59 -22.85
CA GLY A 82 17.17 -1.15 -24.15
C GLY A 82 18.68 -1.31 -24.37
N THR A 83 19.51 -0.92 -23.40
CA THR A 83 20.97 -1.11 -23.43
C THR A 83 21.44 -2.20 -22.45
N ALA A 84 20.54 -2.76 -21.65
CA ALA A 84 20.81 -3.98 -20.87
C ALA A 84 20.95 -5.17 -21.85
N ALA A 85 22.16 -5.72 -21.93
CA ALA A 85 22.53 -6.83 -22.82
C ALA A 85 21.96 -8.18 -22.34
#